data_AF-A0A484IA57-F1
#
_entry.id   AF-A0A484IA57-F1
#
_cell.length_a   1.000
_cell.length_b   1.000
_cell.length_c   1.000
_cell.angle_alpha   90.00
_cell.angle_beta   90.00
_cell.angle_gamma   90.00
#
_symmetry.space_group_name_H-M   'P 1'
#
loop_
_entity.id
_entity.type
_entity.pdbx_description
1 polymer ?
#
loop_
_entity_poly.entity_id
_entity_poly.type
_entity_poly.pdbx_seq_one_letter_code
_entity_poly.pdbx_strand_id
1 'polypeptide(L)'
;MSEIVGTKYEVPVKPVEKSLKISDRAKSELKSSGMMDEKGKLKLKGVSPKMLKRMKLEAIDCPVYNKELGFVECYVCSNFHSRISGIVYCKGDPLE
;
A
#
# COMPACT_ATOMS: atom_id res chain seq x y z
N MET A 1 -1.97 -20.88 -21.93
CA MET A 1 -1.59 -19.46 -22.03
C MET A 1 -2.15 -18.77 -20.81
N SER A 2 -1.31 -18.40 -19.85
CA SER A 2 -1.74 -17.75 -18.61
C SER A 2 -2.00 -16.28 -18.93
N GLU A 3 -3.23 -15.98 -19.31
CA GLU A 3 -3.72 -14.63 -19.35
C GLU A 3 -3.62 -14.07 -17.92
N ILE A 4 -2.76 -13.07 -17.73
CA ILE A 4 -2.68 -12.33 -16.46
C ILE A 4 -3.90 -11.40 -16.46
N VAL A 5 -5.09 -11.99 -16.36
CA VAL A 5 -6.37 -11.27 -16.41
C VAL A 5 -6.52 -10.53 -15.10
N GLY A 6 -6.31 -9.20 -15.14
CA GLY A 6 -6.71 -8.32 -14.05
C GLY A 6 -5.58 -7.57 -13.35
N THR A 7 -4.35 -7.52 -13.89
CA THR A 7 -3.35 -6.53 -13.44
C THR A 7 -2.92 -5.64 -14.60
N LYS A 8 -3.15 -4.34 -14.43
CA LYS A 8 -3.03 -3.32 -15.46
C LYS A 8 -1.79 -2.45 -15.27
N TYR A 9 -1.28 -2.39 -14.04
CA TYR A 9 -0.08 -1.63 -13.71
C TYR A 9 0.89 -2.46 -12.87
N GLU A 10 2.16 -2.36 -13.20
CA GLU A 10 3.28 -2.91 -12.45
C GLU A 10 3.99 -1.75 -11.75
N VAL A 11 3.92 -1.72 -10.43
CA VAL A 11 4.45 -0.62 -9.62
C VAL A 11 5.63 -1.11 -8.79
N PRO A 12 6.86 -0.66 -9.04
CA PRO A 12 8.01 -1.04 -8.24
C PRO A 12 7.95 -0.42 -6.84
N VAL A 13 8.24 -1.23 -5.82
CA VAL A 13 8.36 -0.77 -4.43
C VAL A 13 9.74 -0.15 -4.23
N LYS A 14 9.76 1.07 -3.72
CA LYS A 14 10.99 1.80 -3.38
C LYS A 14 11.10 1.93 -1.87
N PRO A 15 12.19 1.49 -1.24
CA PRO A 15 12.45 1.82 0.14
C PRO A 15 12.77 3.32 0.23
N VAL A 16 12.05 4.03 1.09
CA VAL A 16 12.22 5.46 1.37
C VAL A 16 12.69 5.67 2.79
N GLU A 17 13.56 6.66 2.99
CA GLU A 17 14.11 6.97 4.31
C GLU A 17 13.13 7.74 5.22
N LYS A 18 12.12 8.37 4.62
CA LYS A 18 11.10 9.15 5.31
C LYS A 18 9.73 8.57 5.03
N SER A 19 8.96 8.35 6.09
CA SER A 19 7.58 7.89 5.95
C SER A 19 6.76 8.94 5.21
N LEU A 20 6.20 8.56 4.06
CA LEU A 20 5.27 9.40 3.30
C LEU A 20 4.05 9.79 4.12
N LYS A 21 3.54 10.99 3.87
CA LYS A 21 2.26 11.44 4.44
C LYS A 21 1.15 10.60 3.83
N ILE A 22 0.60 9.71 4.65
CA ILE A 22 -0.62 8.94 4.34
C ILE A 22 -1.77 9.92 4.18
N SER A 23 -2.50 9.85 3.06
CA SER A 23 -3.64 10.74 2.83
C SER A 23 -4.79 10.41 3.79
N ASP A 24 -5.67 11.38 4.09
CA ASP A 24 -6.77 11.15 5.03
C ASP A 24 -7.73 10.03 4.59
N ARG A 25 -7.90 9.84 3.27
CA ARG A 25 -8.64 8.70 2.70
C ARG A 25 -8.01 7.37 3.11
N ALA A 26 -6.70 7.26 2.98
CA ALA A 26 -5.98 6.04 3.34
C ALA A 26 -5.85 5.81 4.84
N LYS A 27 -5.80 6.86 5.66
CA LYS A 27 -5.93 6.72 7.11
C LYS A 27 -7.27 6.10 7.48
N SER A 28 -8.35 6.48 6.78
CA SER A 28 -9.67 5.90 6.97
C SER A 28 -9.66 4.41 6.63
N GLU A 29 -9.13 4.03 5.46
CA GLU A 29 -9.04 2.62 5.03
C GLU A 29 -8.15 1.78 5.95
N LEU A 30 -7.04 2.34 6.43
CA LEU A 30 -6.15 1.69 7.39
C LEU A 30 -6.80 1.51 8.77
N LYS A 31 -7.63 2.47 9.20
CA LYS A 31 -8.43 2.34 10.43
C LYS A 31 -9.54 1.30 10.25
N SER A 32 -10.28 1.34 9.13
CA SER A 32 -11.33 0.36 8.79
C SER A 32 -10.77 -1.06 8.66
N SER A 33 -9.58 -1.20 8.07
CA SER A 33 -8.87 -2.49 7.97
C SER A 33 -8.25 -2.94 9.31
N GLY A 34 -8.44 -2.20 10.40
CA GLY A 34 -7.89 -2.52 11.72
C GLY A 34 -6.37 -2.42 11.81
N MET A 35 -5.71 -1.77 10.84
CA MET A 35 -4.26 -1.64 10.74
C MET A 35 -3.70 -0.39 11.41
N MET A 36 -4.53 0.55 11.86
CA MET A 36 -4.13 1.84 12.44
C MET A 36 -4.91 2.18 13.72
N ASP A 37 -4.17 2.55 14.77
CA ASP A 37 -4.68 3.04 16.07
C ASP A 37 -5.10 4.52 15.98
N GLU A 38 -5.93 5.02 16.90
CA GLU A 38 -6.49 6.39 16.88
C GLU A 38 -5.42 7.49 16.79
N LYS A 39 -4.20 7.21 17.25
CA LYS A 39 -3.04 8.12 17.14
C LYS A 39 -2.30 8.06 15.80
N GLY A 40 -2.82 7.36 14.80
CA GLY A 40 -2.16 7.18 13.50
C GLY A 40 -0.96 6.21 13.54
N LYS A 41 -0.89 5.38 14.58
CA LYS A 41 0.17 4.38 14.74
C LYS A 41 -0.34 3.05 14.20
N LEU A 42 0.38 2.44 13.25
CA LEU A 42 0.02 1.10 12.80
C LEU A 42 0.05 0.12 13.99
N LYS A 43 -0.97 -0.72 14.12
CA LYS A 43 -1.10 -1.64 15.26
C LYS A 43 -1.82 -2.92 14.82
N LEU A 44 -1.04 -3.89 14.34
CA LEU A 44 -1.53 -5.23 14.03
C LEU A 44 -1.23 -6.18 15.18
N LYS A 45 -2.24 -6.87 15.72
CA LYS A 45 -2.00 -8.01 16.62
C LYS A 45 -1.27 -9.11 15.83
N GLY A 46 -0.05 -9.45 16.26
CA GLY A 46 0.77 -10.50 15.62
C GLY A 46 1.88 -9.99 14.70
N VAL A 47 2.01 -8.67 14.47
CA VAL A 47 3.11 -8.11 13.68
C VAL A 47 4.04 -7.28 14.56
N SER A 48 5.34 -7.59 14.51
CA SER A 48 6.35 -6.93 15.33
C SER A 48 6.52 -5.45 14.92
N PRO A 49 6.73 -4.51 15.85
CA PRO A 49 6.94 -3.09 15.56
C PRO A 49 8.10 -2.81 14.58
N LYS A 50 9.11 -3.69 14.53
CA LYS A 50 10.19 -3.65 13.53
C LYS A 50 9.69 -3.84 12.10
N MET A 51 8.69 -4.69 11.90
CA MET A 51 8.12 -4.98 10.59
C MET A 51 7.21 -3.82 10.14
N LEU A 52 6.40 -3.27 11.05
CA LEU A 52 5.62 -2.06 10.79
C LEU A 52 6.51 -0.88 10.35
N LYS A 53 7.65 -0.69 11.02
CA LYS A 53 8.59 0.37 10.66
C LYS A 53 9.14 0.18 9.25
N ARG A 54 9.48 -1.05 8.86
CA ARG A 54 9.91 -1.36 7.49
C ARG A 54 8.81 -1.08 6.47
N MET A 55 7.57 -1.52 6.72
CA MET A 55 6.45 -1.27 5.81
C MET A 55 6.15 0.22 5.62
N LYS A 56 6.33 1.03 6.67
CA LYS A 56 6.16 2.50 6.58
C LYS A 56 7.28 3.21 5.83
N LEU A 57 8.44 2.56 5.70
CA LEU A 57 9.59 3.02 4.93
C LEU A 57 9.57 2.46 3.50
N GLU A 58 8.46 1.87 3.06
CA GLU A 58 8.27 1.46 1.68
C GLU A 58 7.26 2.40 1.02
N ALA A 59 7.61 2.86 -0.18
CA ALA A 59 6.82 3.71 -1.03
C ALA A 59 6.57 3.03 -2.37
N ILE A 60 5.48 3.41 -3.02
CA ILE A 60 5.16 3.01 -4.38
C ILE A 60 4.65 4.23 -5.15
N ASP A 61 4.88 4.27 -6.44
CA ASP A 61 4.32 5.33 -7.30
C ASP A 61 2.96 4.89 -7.84
N CYS A 62 1.87 5.46 -7.33
CA CYS A 62 0.55 4.99 -7.71
C CYS A 62 0.12 5.60 -9.04
N PRO A 63 -0.05 4.80 -10.12
CA PRO A 63 -0.43 5.34 -11.44
C PRO A 63 -1.88 5.83 -11.46
N VAL A 64 -2.74 5.30 -10.59
CA VAL A 64 -4.16 5.69 -10.48
C VAL A 64 -4.30 7.08 -9.88
N TYR A 65 -3.55 7.37 -8.81
CA TYR A 65 -3.57 8.67 -8.14
C TYR A 65 -2.49 9.64 -8.63
N ASN A 66 -1.62 9.20 -9.54
CA ASN A 66 -0.46 9.92 -10.07
C ASN A 66 0.39 10.58 -8.95
N LYS A 67 0.57 9.86 -7.84
CA LYS A 67 1.32 10.34 -6.67
C LYS A 67 2.05 9.20 -5.99
N GLU A 68 3.13 9.55 -5.32
CA GLU A 68 3.86 8.63 -4.45
C GLU A 68 3.04 8.34 -3.19
N LEU A 69 2.74 7.05 -2.96
CA LEU A 69 2.00 6.56 -1.82
C LEU A 69 2.86 5.62 -0.99
N GLY A 70 2.58 5.53 0.31
CA GLY A 70 3.19 4.48 1.13
C GLY A 70 2.73 3.10 0.67
N PHE A 71 3.61 2.11 0.70
CA PHE A 71 3.25 0.71 0.39
C PHE A 71 2.08 0.22 1.23
N VAL A 72 2.04 0.63 2.50
CA VAL A 72 0.93 0.36 3.43
C VAL A 72 -0.42 0.89 2.93
N GLU A 73 -0.43 2.07 2.29
CA GLU A 73 -1.65 2.66 1.70
C GLU A 73 -2.11 1.87 0.46
N CYS A 74 -1.17 1.37 -0.33
CA CYS A 74 -1.52 0.49 -1.45
C CYS A 74 -1.99 -0.89 -0.99
N TYR A 75 -1.40 -1.45 0.06
CA TYR A 75 -1.72 -2.79 0.55
C TYR A 75 -3.20 -2.94 0.96
N VAL A 76 -3.81 -1.87 1.47
CA VAL A 76 -5.24 -1.85 1.83
C VAL A 76 -6.16 -1.40 0.69
N CYS A 77 -5.60 -1.06 -0.47
CA CYS A 77 -6.39 -0.62 -1.62
C CYS A 77 -7.05 -1.82 -2.30
N SER A 78 -8.30 -1.68 -2.72
CA SER A 78 -9.03 -2.70 -3.50
C SER A 78 -8.36 -3.05 -4.83
N ASN A 79 -7.52 -2.14 -5.34
CA ASN A 79 -6.73 -2.32 -6.55
C ASN A 79 -5.46 -3.14 -6.34
N PHE A 80 -5.04 -3.41 -5.11
CA PHE A 80 -3.89 -4.26 -4.84
C PHE A 80 -4.23 -5.71 -5.22
N HIS A 81 -3.44 -6.31 -6.11
CA HIS A 81 -3.61 -7.71 -6.48
C HIS A 81 -2.59 -8.60 -5.78
N SER A 82 -1.30 -8.32 -6.00
CA SER A 82 -0.20 -9.11 -5.47
C SER A 82 1.09 -8.32 -5.45
N ARG A 83 2.06 -8.76 -4.63
CA ARG A 83 3.43 -8.24 -4.64
C ARG A 83 4.38 -9.40 -4.90
N ILE A 84 5.13 -9.35 -6.00
CA ILE A 84 6.09 -10.39 -6.40
C ILE A 84 7.44 -9.72 -6.65
N SER A 85 8.51 -10.22 -6.03
CA SER A 85 9.88 -9.72 -6.24
C SER A 85 10.07 -8.20 -6.09
N GLY A 86 9.32 -7.56 -5.20
CA GLY A 86 9.41 -6.11 -4.98
C GLY A 86 8.61 -5.26 -5.98
N ILE A 87 7.82 -5.88 -6.85
CA ILE A 87 6.89 -5.22 -7.77
C ILE A 87 5.47 -5.51 -7.28
N VAL A 88 4.67 -4.45 -7.15
CA VAL A 88 3.25 -4.52 -6.83
C VAL A 88 2.47 -4.54 -8.13
N TYR A 89 1.66 -5.58 -8.29
CA TYR A 89 0.74 -5.71 -9.40
C TYR A 89 -0.59 -5.10 -8.97
N CYS A 90 -0.99 -4.05 -9.66
CA CYS A 90 -2.19 -3.28 -9.42
C CYS A 90 -3.22 -3.56 -10.51
N LYS A 91 -4.48 -3.79 -10.11
CA LYS A 91 -5.60 -4.05 -11.02
C LYS A 91 -5.93 -2.85 -11.90
N GLY A 92 -5.71 -1.63 -11.38
CA GLY A 92 -5.91 -0.40 -12.14
C GLY A 92 -7.37 -0.10 -12.46
N ASP A 93 -8.30 -0.59 -11.64
CA ASP A 93 -9.70 -0.21 -11.70
C ASP A 93 -9.84 1.26 -11.28
N PRO A 94 -10.60 2.08 -12.02
CA PRO A 94 -10.91 3.44 -11.60
C PRO A 94 -11.69 3.40 -10.29
N LEU A 95 -11.12 3.98 -9.24
CA LEU A 95 -11.85 4.25 -8.01
C LEU A 95 -12.76 5.45 -8.27
N GLU A 96 -13.95 5.20 -8.81
CA GLU A 96 -15.06 6.18 -8.79
C GLU A 96 -15.47 6.55 -7.35
#